data_AF-A0A0Q4LIF5-F1
#
_entry.id   AF-A0A0Q4LIF5-F1
#
_cell.length_a   1.000
_cell.length_b   1.000
_cell.length_c   1.000
_cell.angle_alpha   90.00
_cell.angle_beta   90.00
_cell.angle_gamma   90.00
#
_symmetry.space_group_name_H-M   'P 1'
#
loop_
_entity.id
_entity.type
_entity.pdbx_description
1 polymer ?
#
loop_
_entity_poly.entity_id
_entity_poly.type
_entity_poly.pdbx_seq_one_letter_code
_entity_poly.pdbx_strand_id
1 'polypeptide(L)'
;MGLGSGGSGGGGSSNGNYPPSCNPNPNYVVPSIPLPLGTEWILPCSGPGSVPIPVTPIPTSSILSNIINWMGITDVDKQNFLLTHNEIYLALSDYLVTNGTTTETKEFVDWAVWYLMENPTVSLETFKNRFFYKTADGSDGLNDFDISYWNDPNLIIAHKVLTSYTDFYLAYPKNSTGFELDAASVFNLVGGTPKTLRDASLNDNNSDNDNTYSNACALRVSRALNYSGVAIPEVSGTYKGGDGKNYFLSAASLYAWMTKAFPPTPFNSIILNGSDSGPHGAGFANAMAGSKGIYIMLPNYPGFAYFGASGHAGIHTYPEMTHYYFDAKGGVNKITLWKLY
;
A
#
# COMPACT_ATOMS: atom_id res chain seq x y z
N MET A 1 0.26 49.83 54.99
CA MET A 1 -1.17 50.12 54.78
C MET A 1 -1.62 49.13 53.70
N GLY A 2 -2.55 48.18 53.87
CA GLY A 2 -3.79 48.17 54.68
C GLY A 2 -4.81 49.10 54.02
N LEU A 3 -6.06 48.75 53.64
CA LEU A 3 -6.94 47.56 53.78
C LEU A 3 -7.79 47.45 52.46
N GLY A 4 -8.65 46.47 52.16
CA GLY A 4 -9.07 45.21 52.80
C GLY A 4 -10.60 44.96 52.66
N SER A 5 -11.03 43.71 52.34
CA SER A 5 -12.44 43.25 52.15
C SER A 5 -13.15 43.66 50.83
N GLY A 6 -14.04 42.87 50.20
CA GLY A 6 -14.44 41.46 50.46
C GLY A 6 -15.75 41.02 49.78
N GLY A 7 -15.94 39.70 49.60
CA GLY A 7 -17.19 39.00 49.23
C GLY A 7 -17.63 39.06 47.74
N SER A 8 -18.56 38.23 47.26
CA SER A 8 -18.93 36.84 47.63
C SER A 8 -20.02 36.33 46.66
N GLY A 9 -19.95 35.06 46.24
CA GLY A 9 -20.99 34.40 45.43
C GLY A 9 -20.41 33.71 44.18
N GLY A 10 -20.77 32.47 43.85
CA GLY A 10 -21.80 31.63 44.45
C GLY A 10 -22.48 30.79 43.37
N GLY A 11 -21.75 29.84 42.80
CA GLY A 11 -22.24 28.96 41.72
C GLY A 11 -21.52 27.63 41.78
N GLY A 12 -22.08 26.67 42.52
CA GLY A 12 -21.48 25.35 42.66
C GLY A 12 -21.65 24.56 41.36
N SER A 13 -20.55 24.35 40.63
CA SER A 13 -20.49 23.23 39.70
C SER A 13 -20.32 21.95 40.52
N SER A 14 -21.29 21.06 40.45
CA SER A 14 -21.14 19.72 41.00
C SER A 14 -20.05 18.99 40.23
N ASN A 15 -18.92 18.71 40.88
CA ASN A 15 -17.96 17.71 40.43
C ASN A 15 -18.61 16.32 40.55
N GLY A 16 -19.57 16.04 39.66
CA GLY A 16 -19.94 14.68 39.32
C GLY A 16 -18.72 14.03 38.69
N ASN A 17 -18.26 12.92 39.28
CA ASN A 17 -17.27 12.05 38.65
C ASN A 17 -17.92 11.39 37.42
N TYR A 18 -17.95 12.11 36.30
CA TYR A 18 -18.26 11.49 35.02
C TYR A 18 -17.13 10.51 34.67
N PRO A 19 -17.43 9.27 34.27
CA PRO A 19 -16.41 8.36 33.78
C PRO A 19 -15.71 8.98 32.54
N PRO A 20 -14.44 8.65 32.28
CA PRO A 20 -13.62 9.29 31.22
C PRO A 20 -14.06 8.96 29.77
N SER A 21 -15.30 8.53 29.57
CA SER A 21 -15.84 7.94 28.33
C SER A 21 -17.17 8.54 27.87
N CYS A 22 -17.59 9.70 28.39
CA CYS A 22 -18.80 10.41 27.94
C CYS A 22 -18.59 11.93 27.88
N ASN A 23 -19.36 12.63 27.03
CA ASN A 23 -19.18 14.05 26.77
C ASN A 23 -20.01 14.86 27.79
N PRO A 24 -19.41 15.75 28.60
CA PRO A 24 -20.13 16.50 29.62
C PRO A 24 -20.99 17.64 29.06
N ASN A 25 -20.92 17.95 27.75
CA ASN A 25 -21.76 18.95 27.12
C ASN A 25 -23.12 18.34 26.70
N PRO A 26 -24.24 18.70 27.36
CA PRO A 26 -25.56 18.13 27.03
C PRO A 26 -26.11 18.59 25.67
N ASN A 27 -25.50 19.62 25.05
CA ASN A 27 -25.88 20.15 23.74
C ASN A 27 -24.95 19.66 22.61
N TYR A 28 -24.16 18.61 22.82
CA TYR A 28 -23.29 18.05 21.78
C TYR A 28 -24.11 17.37 20.69
N VAL A 29 -24.03 17.91 19.47
CA VAL A 29 -24.62 17.32 18.26
C VAL A 29 -23.57 16.47 17.57
N VAL A 30 -23.89 15.19 17.35
CA VAL A 30 -23.02 14.25 16.64
C VAL A 30 -22.86 14.71 15.18
N PRO A 31 -21.62 14.88 14.66
CA PRO A 31 -21.39 15.22 13.27
C PRO A 31 -21.96 14.18 12.31
N SER A 32 -22.50 14.62 11.17
CA SER A 32 -23.09 13.73 10.13
C SER A 32 -22.06 12.99 9.28
N ILE A 33 -20.80 12.90 9.74
CA ILE A 33 -19.67 12.29 9.03
C ILE A 33 -19.30 11.01 9.79
N PRO A 34 -19.15 9.85 9.11
CA PRO A 34 -18.76 8.62 9.78
C PRO A 34 -17.34 8.72 10.35
N LEU A 35 -17.11 8.00 11.45
CA LEU A 35 -15.82 7.95 12.13
C LEU A 35 -14.88 6.90 11.51
N PRO A 36 -13.55 7.07 11.65
CA PRO A 36 -12.58 6.02 11.38
C PRO A 36 -12.85 4.75 12.20
N LEU A 37 -12.58 3.60 11.60
CA LEU A 37 -12.80 2.28 12.19
C LEU A 37 -12.16 2.16 13.59
N GLY A 38 -12.94 1.70 14.57
CA GLY A 38 -12.49 1.55 15.96
C GLY A 38 -12.60 2.81 16.82
N THR A 39 -13.20 3.89 16.31
CA THR A 39 -13.55 5.07 17.12
C THR A 39 -15.07 5.27 17.19
N GLU A 40 -15.57 5.71 18.35
CA GLU A 40 -16.99 6.01 18.58
C GLU A 40 -17.16 7.50 18.92
N TRP A 41 -18.28 8.10 18.52
CA TRP A 41 -18.61 9.46 18.92
C TRP A 41 -18.96 9.45 20.40
N ILE A 42 -18.22 10.22 21.19
CA ILE A 42 -18.45 10.30 22.63
C ILE A 42 -19.81 10.96 22.88
N LEU A 43 -20.83 10.13 23.15
CA LEU A 43 -22.21 10.56 23.39
C LEU A 43 -22.32 11.38 24.68
N PRO A 44 -23.31 12.29 24.79
CA PRO A 44 -23.60 12.99 26.03
C PRO A 44 -23.96 11.99 27.14
N CYS A 45 -23.42 12.22 28.34
CA CYS A 45 -23.56 11.30 29.47
C CYS A 45 -25.03 11.03 29.83
N SER A 46 -25.47 9.77 29.73
CA SER A 46 -26.74 9.27 30.30
C SER A 46 -26.46 8.32 31.48
N GLY A 47 -27.46 8.14 32.36
CA GLY A 47 -27.28 7.63 33.73
C GLY A 47 -26.74 6.19 33.87
N PRO A 48 -26.30 5.80 35.09
CA PRO A 48 -25.52 4.58 35.31
C PRO A 48 -26.34 3.30 35.12
N GLY A 49 -25.92 2.50 34.14
CA GLY A 49 -26.49 1.19 33.83
C GLY A 49 -25.88 0.65 32.53
N SER A 50 -24.65 0.13 32.61
CA SER A 50 -23.89 -0.31 31.43
C SER A 50 -24.51 -1.53 30.76
N VAL A 51 -25.32 -1.30 29.73
CA VAL A 51 -25.69 -2.30 28.72
C VAL A 51 -24.44 -2.58 27.87
N PRO A 52 -24.14 -3.84 27.49
CA PRO A 52 -23.11 -4.09 26.48
C PRO A 52 -23.47 -3.33 25.20
N ILE A 53 -22.54 -2.51 24.68
CA ILE A 53 -22.76 -1.76 23.44
C ILE A 53 -23.02 -2.79 22.33
N PRO A 54 -24.23 -2.84 21.76
CA PRO A 54 -24.43 -3.59 20.53
C PRO A 54 -23.72 -2.79 19.44
N VAL A 55 -22.88 -3.46 18.63
CA VAL A 55 -22.63 -2.99 17.27
C VAL A 55 -23.97 -3.06 16.53
N THR A 56 -24.79 -2.03 16.68
CA THR A 56 -26.07 -1.90 15.97
C THR A 56 -25.73 -1.89 14.49
N PRO A 57 -26.24 -2.86 13.70
CA PRO A 57 -26.06 -2.82 12.26
C PRO A 57 -26.54 -1.48 11.75
N ILE A 58 -25.73 -0.83 10.90
CA ILE A 58 -26.14 0.43 10.26
C ILE A 58 -27.49 0.14 9.57
N PRO A 59 -28.56 0.91 9.86
CA PRO A 59 -29.89 0.59 9.33
C PRO A 59 -29.85 0.44 7.81
N THR A 60 -30.41 -0.65 7.28
CA THR A 60 -30.30 -1.00 5.85
C THR A 60 -30.78 0.12 4.92
N SER A 61 -31.79 0.90 5.35
CA SER A 61 -32.26 2.10 4.65
C SER A 61 -31.21 3.21 4.54
N SER A 62 -30.36 3.39 5.56
CA SER A 62 -29.24 4.35 5.55
C SER A 62 -28.05 3.86 4.72
N ILE A 63 -27.75 2.55 4.75
CA ILE A 63 -26.74 1.96 3.83
C ILE A 63 -27.20 2.15 2.38
N LEU A 64 -28.44 1.79 2.05
CA LEU A 64 -28.99 1.94 0.70
C LEU A 64 -28.97 3.40 0.21
N SER A 65 -29.29 4.36 1.09
CA SER A 65 -29.20 5.80 0.79
C SER A 65 -27.76 6.23 0.47
N ASN A 66 -26.76 5.66 1.15
CA ASN A 66 -25.34 5.95 0.88
C ASN A 66 -24.85 5.29 -0.41
N ILE A 67 -25.24 4.04 -0.68
CA ILE A 67 -24.86 3.33 -1.92
C ILE A 67 -25.35 4.13 -3.14
N ILE A 68 -26.59 4.60 -3.13
CA ILE A 68 -27.17 5.36 -4.24
C ILE A 68 -26.54 6.75 -4.35
N ASN A 69 -26.56 7.57 -3.29
CA ASN A 69 -26.19 8.98 -3.38
C ASN A 69 -24.67 9.22 -3.35
N TRP A 70 -23.96 8.47 -2.50
CA TRP A 70 -22.56 8.72 -2.19
C TRP A 70 -21.62 7.85 -3.03
N MET A 71 -21.84 6.54 -3.09
CA MET A 71 -21.09 5.64 -3.98
C MET A 71 -21.51 5.79 -5.46
N GLY A 72 -22.76 6.19 -5.73
CA GLY A 72 -23.27 6.39 -7.09
C GLY A 72 -23.77 5.10 -7.76
N ILE A 73 -23.91 4.00 -7.01
CA ILE A 73 -24.33 2.70 -7.54
C ILE A 73 -25.86 2.67 -7.63
N THR A 74 -26.37 2.77 -8.85
CA THR A 74 -27.82 2.70 -9.15
C THR A 74 -28.31 1.29 -9.47
N ASP A 75 -27.39 0.37 -9.77
CA ASP A 75 -27.69 -1.04 -10.04
C ASP A 75 -28.17 -1.78 -8.77
N VAL A 76 -29.30 -2.47 -8.90
CA VAL A 76 -29.98 -3.12 -7.77
C VAL A 76 -29.26 -4.39 -7.30
N ASP A 77 -28.63 -5.13 -8.22
CA ASP A 77 -27.90 -6.35 -7.85
C ASP A 77 -26.59 -6.01 -7.15
N LYS A 78 -25.90 -4.94 -7.59
CA LYS A 78 -24.76 -4.36 -6.88
C LYS A 78 -25.14 -3.81 -5.50
N GLN A 79 -26.29 -3.15 -5.37
CA GLN A 79 -26.82 -2.71 -4.07
C GLN A 79 -27.08 -3.90 -3.13
N ASN A 80 -27.74 -4.96 -3.62
CA ASN A 80 -28.02 -6.17 -2.84
C ASN A 80 -26.74 -6.91 -2.42
N PHE A 81 -25.73 -6.95 -3.30
CA PHE A 81 -24.41 -7.49 -2.98
C PHE A 81 -23.74 -6.70 -1.85
N LEU A 82 -23.70 -5.37 -1.93
CA LEU A 82 -23.12 -4.54 -0.86
C LEU A 82 -23.89 -4.62 0.47
N LEU A 83 -25.21 -4.77 0.44
CA LEU A 83 -26.05 -4.99 1.64
C LEU A 83 -25.82 -6.35 2.32
N THR A 84 -25.18 -7.30 1.62
CA THR A 84 -24.86 -8.63 2.14
C THR A 84 -23.37 -8.83 2.43
N HIS A 85 -22.50 -7.95 1.94
CA HIS A 85 -21.04 -7.96 2.12
C HIS A 85 -20.56 -6.64 2.73
N ASN A 86 -20.88 -6.44 4.02
CA ASN A 86 -20.61 -5.19 4.74
C ASN A 86 -19.13 -4.80 4.72
N GLU A 87 -18.20 -5.76 4.73
CA GLU A 87 -16.77 -5.54 4.65
C GLU A 87 -16.34 -4.91 3.31
N ILE A 88 -17.00 -5.28 2.21
CA ILE A 88 -16.76 -4.70 0.88
C ILE A 88 -17.32 -3.28 0.84
N TYR A 89 -18.54 -3.06 1.35
CA TYR A 89 -19.12 -1.72 1.50
C TYR A 89 -18.20 -0.79 2.31
N LEU A 90 -17.68 -1.24 3.45
CA LEU A 90 -16.79 -0.44 4.29
C LEU A 90 -15.47 -0.11 3.58
N ALA A 91 -14.82 -1.09 2.92
CA ALA A 91 -13.58 -0.84 2.20
C ALA A 91 -13.74 0.14 1.03
N LEU A 92 -14.86 0.08 0.28
CA LEU A 92 -15.15 1.01 -0.80
C LEU A 92 -15.59 2.40 -0.29
N SER A 93 -16.27 2.45 0.86
CA SER A 93 -16.53 3.68 1.61
C SER A 93 -15.22 4.38 1.99
N ASP A 94 -14.30 3.68 2.65
CA ASP A 94 -13.02 4.22 3.09
C ASP A 94 -12.13 4.65 1.92
N TYR A 95 -12.23 3.96 0.78
CA TYR A 95 -11.61 4.37 -0.48
C TYR A 95 -12.13 5.72 -0.96
N LEU A 96 -13.46 5.96 -0.93
CA LEU A 96 -14.07 7.25 -1.30
C LEU A 96 -13.79 8.37 -0.30
N VAL A 97 -13.64 8.07 0.99
CA VAL A 97 -13.18 9.07 1.98
C VAL A 97 -11.75 9.49 1.67
N THR A 98 -10.87 8.53 1.39
CA THR A 98 -9.44 8.75 1.15
C THR A 98 -9.16 9.46 -0.18
N ASN A 99 -9.85 9.06 -1.26
CA ASN A 99 -9.59 9.54 -2.62
C ASN A 99 -10.60 10.62 -3.10
N GLY A 100 -11.59 10.94 -2.28
CA GLY A 100 -12.70 11.84 -2.63
C GLY A 100 -13.79 11.14 -3.46
N THR A 101 -14.88 11.88 -3.70
CA THR A 101 -16.08 11.37 -4.39
C THR A 101 -16.23 11.97 -5.80
N THR A 102 -15.16 11.89 -6.59
CA THR A 102 -15.13 12.29 -8.00
C THR A 102 -15.90 11.31 -8.89
N THR A 103 -16.14 11.65 -10.16
CA THR A 103 -16.72 10.71 -11.13
C THR A 103 -15.85 9.45 -11.27
N GLU A 104 -14.53 9.63 -11.49
CA GLU A 104 -13.56 8.52 -11.66
C GLU A 104 -13.55 7.56 -10.45
N THR A 105 -13.58 8.10 -9.22
CA THR A 105 -13.56 7.26 -8.00
C THR A 105 -14.87 6.51 -7.79
N LYS A 106 -16.02 7.09 -8.20
CA LYS A 106 -17.31 6.38 -8.21
C LYS A 106 -17.39 5.33 -9.31
N GLU A 107 -16.87 5.62 -10.51
CA GLU A 107 -16.75 4.64 -11.61
C GLU A 107 -15.87 3.45 -11.20
N PHE A 108 -14.74 3.71 -10.54
CA PHE A 108 -13.91 2.66 -9.95
C PHE A 108 -14.66 1.83 -8.90
N VAL A 109 -15.44 2.46 -8.02
CA VAL A 109 -16.22 1.75 -6.99
C VAL A 109 -17.35 0.92 -7.61
N ASP A 110 -18.05 1.42 -8.62
CA ASP A 110 -19.07 0.68 -9.35
C ASP A 110 -18.48 -0.51 -10.12
N TRP A 111 -17.30 -0.34 -10.72
CA TRP A 111 -16.52 -1.41 -11.33
C TRP A 111 -16.03 -2.44 -10.29
N ALA A 112 -15.54 -1.98 -9.14
CA ALA A 112 -15.01 -2.83 -8.08
C ALA A 112 -16.06 -3.82 -7.55
N VAL A 113 -17.29 -3.35 -7.35
CA VAL A 113 -18.41 -4.21 -6.94
C VAL A 113 -18.69 -5.27 -8.00
N TRP A 114 -18.76 -4.88 -9.28
CA TRP A 114 -18.95 -5.84 -10.37
C TRP A 114 -17.81 -6.86 -10.46
N TYR A 115 -16.55 -6.42 -10.34
CA TYR A 115 -15.39 -7.32 -10.36
C TYR A 115 -15.46 -8.36 -9.23
N LEU A 116 -15.84 -7.94 -8.02
CA LEU A 116 -15.97 -8.84 -6.86
C LEU A 116 -17.16 -9.81 -6.99
N MET A 117 -18.26 -9.39 -7.62
CA MET A 117 -19.39 -10.27 -7.95
C MET A 117 -19.00 -11.35 -8.97
N GLU A 118 -18.27 -10.99 -10.02
CA GLU A 118 -17.82 -11.94 -11.07
C GLU A 118 -16.62 -12.80 -10.64
N ASN A 119 -15.87 -12.40 -9.61
CA ASN A 119 -14.68 -13.11 -9.12
C ASN A 119 -14.82 -13.49 -7.63
N PRO A 120 -15.83 -14.29 -7.23
CA PRO A 120 -16.15 -14.57 -5.82
C PRO A 120 -15.07 -15.38 -5.07
N THR A 121 -14.02 -15.85 -5.75
CA THR A 121 -12.84 -16.49 -5.14
C THR A 121 -11.73 -15.49 -4.80
N VAL A 122 -11.82 -14.24 -5.26
CA VAL A 122 -10.89 -13.16 -4.91
C VAL A 122 -11.30 -12.59 -3.56
N SER A 123 -10.45 -12.77 -2.54
CA SER A 123 -10.69 -12.14 -1.23
C SER A 123 -10.56 -10.62 -1.31
N LEU A 124 -11.27 -9.89 -0.45
CA LEU A 124 -11.20 -8.43 -0.38
C LEU A 124 -9.76 -7.92 -0.21
N GLU A 125 -8.91 -8.63 0.55
CA GLU A 125 -7.50 -8.25 0.70
C GLU A 125 -6.70 -8.40 -0.60
N THR A 126 -6.94 -9.48 -1.34
CA THR A 126 -6.38 -9.68 -2.69
C THR A 126 -6.84 -8.56 -3.63
N PHE A 127 -8.13 -8.19 -3.58
CA PHE A 127 -8.67 -7.09 -4.38
C PHE A 127 -8.01 -5.74 -4.04
N LYS A 128 -7.86 -5.41 -2.75
CA LYS A 128 -7.16 -4.20 -2.29
C LYS A 128 -5.72 -4.14 -2.81
N ASN A 129 -4.95 -5.21 -2.60
CA ASN A 129 -3.53 -5.27 -2.98
C ASN A 129 -3.29 -5.06 -4.49
N ARG A 130 -4.25 -5.48 -5.32
CA ARG A 130 -4.23 -5.27 -6.77
C ARG A 130 -4.59 -3.83 -7.18
N PHE A 131 -5.68 -3.31 -6.63
CA PHE A 131 -6.43 -2.21 -7.26
C PHE A 131 -6.59 -0.93 -6.44
N PHE A 132 -6.38 -0.95 -5.11
CA PHE A 132 -6.52 0.27 -4.28
C PHE A 132 -5.30 1.19 -4.34
N TYR A 133 -4.12 0.65 -4.64
CA TYR A 133 -2.86 1.37 -4.57
C TYR A 133 -2.47 1.94 -5.95
N LYS A 134 -2.50 3.27 -6.10
CA LYS A 134 -2.08 3.96 -7.35
C LYS A 134 -0.71 4.64 -7.27
N THR A 135 -0.16 4.86 -6.08
CA THR A 135 1.12 5.55 -5.85
C THR A 135 1.98 4.78 -4.86
N ALA A 136 3.28 4.71 -5.09
CA ALA A 136 4.25 3.97 -4.27
C ALA A 136 4.24 4.38 -2.79
N ASP A 137 4.55 3.41 -1.92
CA ASP A 137 4.68 3.59 -0.46
C ASP A 137 5.89 4.45 -0.02
N GLY A 138 6.55 5.16 -0.95
CA GLY A 138 7.72 6.00 -0.72
C GLY A 138 8.61 6.13 -1.97
N SER A 139 9.66 6.94 -1.87
CA SER A 139 10.71 7.06 -2.90
C SER A 139 11.82 6.03 -2.67
N ASP A 140 12.44 5.58 -3.74
CA ASP A 140 13.38 4.47 -3.81
C ASP A 140 14.77 4.88 -4.35
N GLY A 141 15.11 6.17 -4.23
CA GLY A 141 16.32 6.74 -4.85
C GLY A 141 16.15 6.95 -6.36
N LEU A 142 15.28 7.90 -6.74
CA LEU A 142 14.94 8.18 -8.15
C LEU A 142 16.16 8.41 -9.06
N ASN A 143 17.24 8.97 -8.50
CA ASN A 143 18.46 9.30 -9.24
C ASN A 143 19.49 8.16 -9.26
N ASP A 144 19.23 7.02 -8.62
CA ASP A 144 20.12 5.85 -8.58
C ASP A 144 20.13 5.05 -9.91
N PHE A 145 19.27 5.41 -10.87
CA PHE A 145 19.20 4.77 -12.19
C PHE A 145 20.13 5.44 -13.19
N ASP A 146 21.36 4.93 -13.30
CA ASP A 146 22.30 5.33 -14.36
C ASP A 146 21.93 4.70 -15.71
N ILE A 147 21.15 5.45 -16.48
CA ILE A 147 20.75 5.07 -17.85
C ILE A 147 21.96 4.89 -18.78
N SER A 148 23.09 5.56 -18.53
CA SER A 148 24.27 5.47 -19.39
C SER A 148 25.01 4.15 -19.18
N TYR A 149 25.16 3.72 -17.92
CA TYR A 149 25.70 2.41 -17.55
C TYR A 149 24.81 1.28 -18.08
N TRP A 150 23.49 1.33 -17.84
CA TRP A 150 22.60 0.24 -18.22
C TRP A 150 22.43 0.09 -19.75
N ASN A 151 22.58 1.17 -20.52
CA ASN A 151 22.51 1.16 -21.98
C ASN A 151 23.86 0.95 -22.69
N ASP A 152 24.99 0.85 -21.97
CA ASP A 152 26.28 0.54 -22.60
C ASP A 152 26.20 -0.83 -23.32
N PRO A 153 26.41 -0.90 -24.65
CA PRO A 153 26.40 -2.16 -25.40
C PRO A 153 27.56 -3.09 -24.99
N ASN A 154 28.59 -2.59 -24.31
CA ASN A 154 29.72 -3.36 -23.80
C ASN A 154 29.52 -3.85 -22.36
N LEU A 155 28.41 -3.49 -21.69
CA LEU A 155 28.12 -3.95 -20.34
C LEU A 155 27.78 -5.44 -20.32
N ILE A 156 28.76 -6.26 -19.97
CA ILE A 156 28.60 -7.71 -19.79
C ILE A 156 28.14 -8.01 -18.35
N ILE A 157 26.87 -8.36 -18.20
CA ILE A 157 26.36 -9.03 -16.99
C ILE A 157 26.29 -10.53 -17.28
N ALA A 158 26.95 -11.34 -16.45
CA ALA A 158 26.90 -12.78 -16.59
C ALA A 158 25.47 -13.31 -16.33
N HIS A 159 24.94 -14.10 -17.28
CA HIS A 159 23.67 -14.80 -17.10
C HIS A 159 23.75 -15.73 -15.88
N LYS A 160 22.66 -15.79 -15.13
CA LYS A 160 22.51 -16.59 -13.91
C LYS A 160 21.26 -17.46 -14.02
N VAL A 161 21.16 -18.47 -13.16
CA VAL A 161 19.92 -19.24 -12.95
C VAL A 161 19.21 -18.66 -11.74
N LEU A 162 17.90 -18.44 -11.84
CA LEU A 162 17.09 -18.01 -10.68
C LEU A 162 17.02 -19.14 -9.65
N THR A 163 16.84 -18.76 -8.40
CA THR A 163 16.63 -19.69 -7.29
C THR A 163 15.26 -20.38 -7.37
N SER A 164 14.99 -21.34 -6.47
CA SER A 164 13.64 -21.90 -6.35
C SER A 164 12.67 -20.88 -5.75
N TYR A 165 11.36 -21.07 -5.96
CA TYR A 165 10.36 -20.26 -5.28
C TYR A 165 10.46 -20.41 -3.76
N THR A 166 10.72 -21.62 -3.25
CA THR A 166 10.81 -21.90 -1.82
C THR A 166 11.96 -21.14 -1.17
N ASP A 167 13.16 -21.18 -1.76
CA ASP A 167 14.34 -20.50 -1.21
C ASP A 167 14.17 -18.98 -1.26
N PHE A 168 13.65 -18.46 -2.38
CA PHE A 168 13.31 -17.03 -2.50
C PHE A 168 12.28 -16.60 -1.46
N TYR A 169 11.19 -17.37 -1.33
CA TYR A 169 10.11 -17.09 -0.39
C TYR A 169 10.60 -17.09 1.05
N LEU A 170 11.41 -18.08 1.45
CA LEU A 170 12.00 -18.15 2.79
C LEU A 170 12.93 -16.95 3.06
N ALA A 171 13.77 -16.58 2.08
CA ALA A 171 14.67 -15.44 2.17
C ALA A 171 13.97 -14.06 2.13
N TYR A 172 12.75 -13.97 1.59
CA TYR A 172 12.01 -12.71 1.46
C TYR A 172 11.65 -12.11 2.83
N PRO A 173 11.90 -10.82 3.09
CA PRO A 173 11.56 -10.17 4.36
C PRO A 173 10.04 -10.09 4.58
N LYS A 174 9.55 -10.84 5.58
CA LYS A 174 8.14 -10.94 5.95
C LYS A 174 7.95 -10.69 7.43
N ASN A 175 6.78 -10.20 7.82
CA ASN A 175 6.35 -10.15 9.23
C ASN A 175 5.76 -11.52 9.68
N SER A 176 5.26 -11.58 10.92
CA SER A 176 4.68 -12.81 11.50
C SER A 176 3.35 -13.25 10.86
N THR A 177 2.64 -12.36 10.14
CA THR A 177 1.43 -12.70 9.39
C THR A 177 1.72 -13.07 7.93
N GLY A 178 2.99 -13.08 7.53
CA GLY A 178 3.44 -13.45 6.19
C GLY A 178 3.49 -12.30 5.17
N PHE A 179 2.95 -11.12 5.50
CA PHE A 179 3.01 -9.92 4.66
C PHE A 179 4.42 -9.32 4.61
N GLU A 180 4.68 -8.42 3.66
CA GLU A 180 5.98 -7.74 3.57
C GLU A 180 6.37 -7.08 4.90
N LEU A 181 7.63 -7.25 5.30
CA LEU A 181 8.20 -6.53 6.43
C LEU A 181 8.23 -5.03 6.11
N ASP A 182 7.84 -4.17 7.06
CA ASP A 182 7.77 -2.72 6.84
C ASP A 182 9.15 -2.13 6.44
N ALA A 183 9.14 -0.99 5.74
CA ALA A 183 10.36 -0.44 5.18
C ALA A 183 11.42 -0.14 6.26
N ALA A 184 11.03 0.43 7.40
CA ALA A 184 11.97 0.75 8.48
C ALA A 184 12.69 -0.50 8.99
N SER A 185 11.93 -1.57 9.22
CA SER A 185 12.46 -2.87 9.65
C SER A 185 13.35 -3.52 8.58
N VAL A 186 13.02 -3.41 7.28
CA VAL A 186 13.88 -3.94 6.20
C VAL A 186 15.21 -3.19 6.11
N PHE A 187 15.21 -1.85 6.17
CA PHE A 187 16.43 -1.06 6.18
C PHE A 187 17.28 -1.35 7.43
N ASN A 188 16.65 -1.51 8.60
CA ASN A 188 17.35 -1.94 9.82
C ASN A 188 17.94 -3.36 9.70
N LEU A 189 17.23 -4.29 9.04
CA LEU A 189 17.66 -5.67 8.83
C LEU A 189 18.84 -5.80 7.84
N VAL A 190 18.95 -4.90 6.86
CA VAL A 190 20.08 -4.87 5.92
C VAL A 190 21.26 -4.05 6.49
N GLY A 191 21.00 -2.96 7.20
CA GLY A 191 22.03 -2.09 7.74
C GLY A 191 22.90 -1.44 6.65
N GLY A 192 24.14 -1.09 7.00
CA GLY A 192 25.13 -0.55 6.07
C GLY A 192 24.68 0.73 5.36
N THR A 193 25.17 0.94 4.14
CA THR A 193 24.85 2.11 3.31
C THR A 193 23.34 2.29 3.06
N PRO A 194 22.54 1.23 2.75
CA PRO A 194 21.08 1.34 2.71
C PRO A 194 20.47 2.02 3.93
N LYS A 195 20.81 1.58 5.15
CA LYS A 195 20.28 2.19 6.37
C LYS A 195 20.73 3.65 6.51
N THR A 196 22.01 3.94 6.28
CA THR A 196 22.55 5.30 6.37
C THR A 196 21.84 6.26 5.41
N LEU A 197 21.55 5.82 4.18
CA LEU A 197 20.83 6.61 3.18
C LEU A 197 19.39 6.91 3.63
N ARG A 198 18.63 5.91 4.09
CA ARG A 198 17.30 6.12 4.66
C ARG A 198 17.31 7.06 5.86
N ASP A 199 18.20 6.81 6.82
CA ASP A 199 18.26 7.61 8.04
C ASP A 199 18.68 9.06 7.73
N ALA A 200 19.51 9.28 6.70
CA ALA A 200 19.77 10.63 6.18
C ALA A 200 18.52 11.27 5.56
N SER A 201 17.78 10.56 4.69
CA SER A 201 16.54 11.07 4.09
C SER A 201 15.47 11.45 5.12
N LEU A 202 15.35 10.71 6.22
CA LEU A 202 14.39 11.01 7.28
C LEU A 202 14.75 12.25 8.12
N ASN A 203 16.00 12.68 8.08
CA ASN A 203 16.47 13.89 8.75
C ASN A 203 16.64 15.07 7.77
N ASP A 204 16.38 14.87 6.48
CA ASP A 204 16.44 15.94 5.50
C ASP A 204 15.14 16.76 5.52
N ASN A 205 15.30 18.06 5.72
CA ASN A 205 14.20 19.03 5.70
C ASN A 205 14.19 19.86 4.41
N ASN A 206 15.07 19.55 3.44
CA ASN A 206 15.08 20.18 2.14
C ASN A 206 13.91 19.68 1.28
N SER A 207 12.96 20.56 0.98
CA SER A 207 11.83 20.28 0.08
C SER A 207 12.26 19.90 -1.33
N ASP A 208 13.48 20.26 -1.72
CA ASP A 208 13.99 20.12 -3.08
C ASP A 208 14.83 18.84 -3.24
N ASN A 209 14.96 18.01 -2.19
CA ASN A 209 15.61 16.70 -2.28
C ASN A 209 14.61 15.58 -2.66
N ASP A 210 14.43 15.37 -3.96
CA ASP A 210 13.64 14.26 -4.50
C ASP A 210 14.28 12.88 -4.26
N ASN A 211 15.56 12.80 -3.89
CA ASN A 211 16.31 11.56 -3.74
C ASN A 211 16.22 11.01 -2.31
N THR A 212 15.00 10.72 -1.89
CA THR A 212 14.70 10.11 -0.58
C THR A 212 14.62 8.58 -0.64
N TYR A 213 14.98 7.93 0.47
CA TYR A 213 15.02 6.47 0.61
C TYR A 213 14.03 6.00 1.68
N SER A 214 12.73 6.04 1.35
CA SER A 214 11.64 5.60 2.24
C SER A 214 11.03 4.27 1.82
N ASN A 215 11.12 3.89 0.55
CA ASN A 215 10.63 2.64 0.01
C ASN A 215 11.69 1.53 0.10
N ALA A 216 11.26 0.31 0.44
CA ALA A 216 12.11 -0.87 0.58
C ALA A 216 11.82 -1.96 -0.46
N CYS A 217 11.01 -1.69 -1.49
CA CYS A 217 10.56 -2.67 -2.49
C CYS A 217 11.72 -3.46 -3.13
N ALA A 218 12.65 -2.78 -3.80
CA ALA A 218 13.82 -3.43 -4.41
C ALA A 218 14.81 -3.96 -3.37
N LEU A 219 14.83 -3.39 -2.15
CA LEU A 219 15.67 -3.85 -1.05
C LEU A 219 15.21 -5.21 -0.50
N ARG A 220 13.89 -5.44 -0.42
CA ARG A 220 13.29 -6.75 -0.06
C ARG A 220 13.66 -7.81 -1.08
N VAL A 221 13.47 -7.53 -2.38
CA VAL A 221 13.85 -8.44 -3.47
C VAL A 221 15.36 -8.69 -3.49
N SER A 222 16.18 -7.63 -3.35
CA SER A 222 17.65 -7.75 -3.30
C SER A 222 18.12 -8.63 -2.14
N ARG A 223 17.49 -8.50 -0.97
CA ARG A 223 17.78 -9.38 0.17
C ARG A 223 17.35 -10.82 -0.10
N ALA A 224 16.15 -11.02 -0.65
CA ALA A 224 15.66 -12.36 -0.99
C ALA A 224 16.64 -13.07 -1.94
N LEU A 225 17.02 -12.42 -3.05
CA LEU A 225 18.02 -12.92 -4.02
C LEU A 225 19.34 -13.32 -3.33
N ASN A 226 19.94 -12.39 -2.59
CA ASN A 226 21.23 -12.61 -1.93
C ASN A 226 21.21 -13.78 -0.93
N TYR A 227 20.10 -13.99 -0.23
CA TYR A 227 19.95 -15.03 0.79
C TYR A 227 19.37 -16.34 0.22
N SER A 228 18.88 -16.34 -1.02
CA SER A 228 18.44 -17.53 -1.77
C SER A 228 19.52 -18.04 -2.76
N GLY A 229 20.80 -17.69 -2.53
CA GLY A 229 21.94 -18.13 -3.35
C GLY A 229 22.25 -17.28 -4.59
N VAL A 230 21.45 -16.26 -4.90
CA VAL A 230 21.68 -15.36 -6.04
C VAL A 230 22.49 -14.14 -5.59
N ALA A 231 23.81 -14.30 -5.55
CA ALA A 231 24.72 -13.20 -5.21
C ALA A 231 24.61 -12.04 -6.24
N ILE A 232 24.27 -10.85 -5.74
CA ILE A 232 24.20 -9.61 -6.52
C ILE A 232 25.62 -9.03 -6.66
N PRO A 233 26.12 -8.80 -7.89
CA PRO A 233 27.43 -8.17 -8.11
C PRO A 233 27.41 -6.68 -7.73
N GLU A 234 28.60 -6.08 -7.60
CA GLU A 234 28.73 -4.64 -7.41
C GLU A 234 28.64 -3.96 -8.78
N VAL A 235 27.54 -3.25 -9.00
CA VAL A 235 27.15 -2.61 -10.27
C VAL A 235 26.45 -1.27 -10.00
N SER A 236 26.23 -0.45 -11.03
CA SER A 236 25.55 0.84 -10.85
C SER A 236 24.16 0.67 -10.20
N GLY A 237 23.81 1.57 -9.28
CA GLY A 237 22.59 1.48 -8.46
C GLY A 237 22.62 0.44 -7.33
N THR A 238 23.77 -0.15 -6.98
CA THR A 238 23.91 -1.04 -5.81
C THR A 238 24.68 -0.41 -4.64
N TYR A 239 24.27 -0.78 -3.43
CA TYR A 239 24.85 -0.32 -2.16
C TYR A 239 25.23 -1.48 -1.25
N LYS A 240 26.32 -1.32 -0.48
CA LYS A 240 26.77 -2.32 0.50
C LYS A 240 25.88 -2.33 1.74
N GLY A 241 25.23 -3.46 2.02
CA GLY A 241 24.60 -3.71 3.31
C GLY A 241 25.62 -3.96 4.42
N GLY A 242 25.16 -4.00 5.67
CA GLY A 242 26.01 -4.27 6.83
C GLY A 242 26.61 -5.68 6.86
N ASP A 243 26.08 -6.57 6.02
CA ASP A 243 26.56 -7.95 5.82
C ASP A 243 27.51 -8.10 4.62
N GLY A 244 27.97 -6.98 4.03
CA GLY A 244 28.94 -6.94 2.93
C GLY A 244 28.37 -7.28 1.54
N LYS A 245 27.08 -7.63 1.43
CA LYS A 245 26.42 -7.91 0.14
C LYS A 245 25.96 -6.62 -0.54
N ASN A 246 25.68 -6.71 -1.85
CA ASN A 246 25.18 -5.60 -2.66
C ASN A 246 23.66 -5.63 -2.75
N TYR A 247 23.01 -4.48 -2.65
CA TYR A 247 21.56 -4.35 -2.70
C TYR A 247 21.14 -3.20 -3.62
N PHE A 248 20.09 -3.39 -4.41
CA PHE A 248 19.41 -2.30 -5.10
C PHE A 248 18.42 -1.61 -4.16
N LEU A 249 18.33 -0.28 -4.26
CA LEU A 249 17.27 0.52 -3.64
C LEU A 249 16.20 0.90 -4.68
N SER A 250 16.63 1.34 -5.87
CA SER A 250 15.75 1.60 -7.01
C SER A 250 15.21 0.32 -7.66
N ALA A 251 13.89 0.29 -7.88
CA ALA A 251 13.22 -0.75 -8.68
C ALA A 251 13.65 -0.74 -10.16
N ALA A 252 13.95 0.43 -10.74
CA ALA A 252 14.46 0.55 -12.10
C ALA A 252 15.86 -0.07 -12.27
N SER A 253 16.78 0.20 -11.33
CA SER A 253 18.12 -0.42 -11.36
C SER A 253 18.06 -1.94 -11.13
N LEU A 254 17.19 -2.40 -10.23
CA LEU A 254 16.91 -3.84 -10.07
C LEU A 254 16.34 -4.45 -11.35
N TYR A 255 15.38 -3.80 -12.02
CA TYR A 255 14.79 -4.26 -13.27
C TYR A 255 15.83 -4.43 -14.38
N ALA A 256 16.71 -3.45 -14.55
CA ALA A 256 17.74 -3.47 -15.58
C ALA A 256 18.75 -4.59 -15.34
N TRP A 257 19.17 -4.79 -14.08
CA TRP A 257 20.00 -5.93 -13.70
C TRP A 257 19.30 -7.27 -13.93
N MET A 258 18.06 -7.42 -13.44
CA MET A 258 17.25 -8.65 -13.61
C MET A 258 17.10 -9.02 -15.10
N THR A 259 16.86 -8.03 -15.97
CA THR A 259 16.70 -8.24 -17.42
C THR A 259 18.00 -8.73 -18.08
N LYS A 260 19.17 -8.28 -17.63
CA LYS A 260 20.46 -8.75 -18.18
C LYS A 260 20.95 -10.05 -17.53
N ALA A 261 20.74 -10.24 -16.22
CA ALA A 261 21.15 -11.44 -15.49
C ALA A 261 20.22 -12.65 -15.75
N PHE A 262 18.93 -12.38 -15.97
CA PHE A 262 17.88 -13.38 -16.22
C PHE A 262 17.01 -12.95 -17.42
N PRO A 263 17.54 -13.03 -18.66
CA PRO A 263 16.81 -12.63 -19.85
C PRO A 263 15.39 -13.21 -19.88
N PRO A 264 14.35 -12.36 -20.00
CA PRO A 264 12.97 -12.82 -19.92
C PRO A 264 12.56 -13.52 -21.23
N THR A 265 11.89 -14.65 -21.07
CA THR A 265 11.36 -15.53 -22.12
C THR A 265 9.93 -15.95 -21.77
N PRO A 266 9.12 -16.46 -22.72
CA PRO A 266 7.78 -16.97 -22.40
C PRO A 266 7.76 -18.10 -21.35
N PHE A 267 8.87 -18.85 -21.25
CA PHE A 267 9.01 -19.96 -20.29
C PHE A 267 9.29 -19.46 -18.87
N ASN A 268 10.29 -18.60 -18.67
CA ASN A 268 10.73 -18.13 -17.35
C ASN A 268 10.05 -16.82 -16.89
N SER A 269 9.19 -16.19 -17.71
CA SER A 269 8.58 -14.91 -17.36
C SER A 269 7.19 -14.69 -17.95
N ILE A 270 6.54 -13.62 -17.48
CA ILE A 270 5.41 -12.94 -18.12
C ILE A 270 5.83 -11.48 -18.27
N ILE A 271 5.70 -10.92 -19.47
CA ILE A 271 5.99 -9.51 -19.76
C ILE A 271 4.68 -8.89 -20.21
N LEU A 272 4.28 -7.79 -19.58
CA LEU A 272 3.05 -7.06 -19.86
C LEU A 272 3.37 -5.56 -19.98
N ASN A 273 2.53 -4.81 -20.68
CA ASN A 273 2.67 -3.37 -20.89
C ASN A 273 1.31 -2.67 -20.72
N GLY A 274 1.28 -1.34 -20.80
CA GLY A 274 0.05 -0.55 -20.62
C GLY A 274 -1.17 -1.05 -21.43
N SER A 275 -1.00 -1.63 -22.63
CA SER A 275 -2.12 -2.20 -23.41
C SER A 275 -2.80 -3.41 -22.76
N ASP A 276 -2.09 -4.13 -21.91
CA ASP A 276 -2.53 -5.41 -21.33
C ASP A 276 -3.26 -5.22 -19.98
N SER A 277 -3.40 -3.95 -19.56
CA SER A 277 -4.05 -3.54 -18.31
C SER A 277 -5.53 -3.90 -18.27
N GLY A 278 -6.29 -3.62 -19.33
CA GLY A 278 -7.76 -3.64 -19.28
C GLY A 278 -8.33 -2.65 -18.24
N PRO A 279 -9.64 -2.72 -17.93
CA PRO A 279 -10.27 -1.85 -16.93
C PRO A 279 -9.57 -1.97 -15.58
N HIS A 280 -9.07 -0.83 -15.07
CA HIS A 280 -8.35 -0.70 -13.80
C HIS A 280 -7.23 -1.73 -13.58
N GLY A 281 -6.62 -2.23 -14.65
CA GLY A 281 -5.51 -3.18 -14.56
C GLY A 281 -5.90 -4.64 -14.31
N ALA A 282 -7.18 -5.02 -14.42
CA ALA A 282 -7.61 -6.42 -14.23
C ALA A 282 -7.03 -7.41 -15.26
N GLY A 283 -6.66 -6.95 -16.45
CA GLY A 283 -5.91 -7.74 -17.43
C GLY A 283 -4.55 -8.21 -16.89
N PHE A 284 -3.87 -7.40 -16.08
CA PHE A 284 -2.63 -7.80 -15.41
C PHE A 284 -2.88 -8.89 -14.36
N ALA A 285 -3.93 -8.75 -13.56
CA ALA A 285 -4.33 -9.75 -12.58
C ALA A 285 -4.65 -11.11 -13.25
N ASN A 286 -5.37 -11.08 -14.37
CA ASN A 286 -5.73 -12.26 -15.14
C ASN A 286 -4.50 -12.91 -15.80
N ALA A 287 -3.62 -12.11 -16.41
CA ALA A 287 -2.42 -12.60 -17.10
C ALA A 287 -1.41 -13.28 -16.16
N MET A 288 -1.35 -12.89 -14.89
CA MET A 288 -0.46 -13.48 -13.89
C MET A 288 -1.13 -14.54 -13.00
N ALA A 289 -2.42 -14.81 -13.17
CA ALA A 289 -3.17 -15.78 -12.37
C ALA A 289 -2.47 -17.16 -12.33
N GLY A 290 -2.38 -17.76 -11.13
CA GLY A 290 -1.74 -19.05 -10.90
C GLY A 290 -0.20 -19.07 -11.04
N SER A 291 0.43 -17.94 -11.36
CA SER A 291 1.89 -17.81 -11.36
C SER A 291 2.41 -17.37 -9.99
N LYS A 292 3.73 -17.48 -9.80
CA LYS A 292 4.43 -17.05 -8.58
C LYS A 292 5.87 -16.64 -8.93
N GLY A 293 6.48 -15.73 -8.18
CA GLY A 293 7.87 -15.35 -8.40
C GLY A 293 8.20 -13.88 -8.12
N ILE A 294 9.12 -13.29 -8.90
CA ILE A 294 9.61 -11.92 -8.69
C ILE A 294 8.85 -10.98 -9.59
N TYR A 295 8.09 -10.06 -9.00
CA TYR A 295 7.30 -9.04 -9.68
C TYR A 295 8.06 -7.72 -9.73
N ILE A 296 8.16 -7.09 -10.90
CA ILE A 296 8.62 -5.70 -11.01
C ILE A 296 7.71 -4.94 -11.98
N MET A 297 7.27 -3.75 -11.57
CA MET A 297 6.44 -2.81 -12.34
C MET A 297 7.19 -1.48 -12.50
N LEU A 298 7.23 -0.96 -13.72
CA LEU A 298 7.72 0.37 -14.04
C LEU A 298 6.55 1.25 -14.55
N PRO A 299 6.32 2.44 -13.98
CA PRO A 299 5.30 3.38 -14.45
C PRO A 299 5.73 4.09 -15.74
N ASN A 300 4.78 4.71 -16.46
CA ASN A 300 5.09 5.64 -17.56
C ASN A 300 5.78 6.91 -17.06
N TYR A 301 5.39 7.36 -15.86
CA TYR A 301 5.89 8.57 -15.22
C TYR A 301 6.43 8.22 -13.82
N PRO A 302 7.69 7.76 -13.72
CA PRO A 302 8.35 7.63 -12.43
C PRO A 302 8.55 9.01 -11.80
N GLY A 303 8.74 9.05 -10.48
CA GLY A 303 9.02 10.29 -9.74
C GLY A 303 7.85 10.85 -8.93
N PHE A 304 8.18 11.80 -8.05
CA PHE A 304 7.33 12.25 -6.93
C PHE A 304 5.95 12.77 -7.35
N ALA A 305 5.86 13.53 -8.45
CA ALA A 305 4.60 14.11 -8.92
C ALA A 305 3.56 13.08 -9.39
N TYR A 306 4.00 11.89 -9.82
CA TYR A 306 3.17 10.84 -10.41
C TYR A 306 3.18 9.57 -9.55
N PHE A 307 4.05 8.61 -9.84
CA PHE A 307 4.04 7.32 -9.14
C PHE A 307 4.69 7.37 -7.75
N GLY A 308 5.62 8.29 -7.48
CA GLY A 308 6.33 8.42 -6.20
C GLY A 308 7.68 7.70 -6.12
N ALA A 309 7.94 6.73 -7.01
CA ALA A 309 9.17 5.94 -7.07
C ALA A 309 9.62 5.71 -8.53
N SER A 310 10.78 5.08 -8.71
CA SER A 310 11.28 4.61 -10.01
C SER A 310 10.50 3.39 -10.54
N GLY A 311 9.85 2.65 -9.63
CA GLY A 311 8.96 1.53 -9.90
C GLY A 311 8.55 0.82 -8.61
N HIS A 312 7.93 -0.34 -8.74
CA HIS A 312 7.69 -1.26 -7.61
C HIS A 312 8.34 -2.62 -7.89
N ALA A 313 8.85 -3.25 -6.84
CA ALA A 313 9.43 -4.59 -6.89
C ALA A 313 8.97 -5.40 -5.66
N GLY A 314 8.48 -6.61 -5.89
CA GLY A 314 7.91 -7.44 -4.84
C GLY A 314 7.91 -8.93 -5.18
N ILE A 315 7.25 -9.72 -4.33
CA ILE A 315 7.05 -11.15 -4.54
C ILE A 315 5.59 -11.45 -4.94
N HIS A 316 5.40 -11.99 -6.14
CA HIS A 316 4.09 -12.48 -6.58
C HIS A 316 3.80 -13.83 -5.94
N THR A 317 2.68 -13.89 -5.23
CA THR A 317 2.33 -14.93 -4.26
C THR A 317 0.82 -15.18 -4.25
N TYR A 318 0.40 -16.35 -3.76
CA TYR A 318 -1.00 -16.64 -3.46
C TYR A 318 -1.11 -17.30 -2.06
N PRO A 319 -1.81 -16.70 -1.08
CA PRO A 319 -2.42 -15.37 -1.14
C PRO A 319 -1.39 -14.26 -1.36
N GLU A 320 -1.86 -13.10 -1.81
CA GLU A 320 -1.02 -11.98 -2.20
C GLU A 320 -0.45 -11.22 -1.00
N MET A 321 0.87 -11.06 -0.99
CA MET A 321 1.61 -10.42 0.11
C MET A 321 2.10 -8.99 -0.18
N THR A 322 2.06 -8.54 -1.44
CA THR A 322 2.62 -7.26 -1.91
C THR A 322 1.54 -6.44 -2.62
N HIS A 323 1.69 -5.12 -2.65
CA HIS A 323 0.88 -4.24 -3.50
C HIS A 323 1.32 -4.40 -4.96
N TYR A 324 0.40 -4.35 -5.93
CA TYR A 324 0.74 -4.55 -7.35
C TYR A 324 0.73 -3.27 -8.19
N TYR A 325 -0.04 -2.25 -7.80
CA TYR A 325 -0.14 -0.98 -8.53
C TYR A 325 -0.59 -1.16 -9.99
N PHE A 326 -1.60 -2.01 -10.23
CA PHE A 326 -2.09 -2.31 -11.59
C PHE A 326 -2.75 -1.11 -12.28
N ASP A 327 -3.20 -0.12 -11.52
CA ASP A 327 -3.70 1.19 -11.99
C ASP A 327 -2.79 2.33 -11.49
N ALA A 328 -1.47 2.18 -11.64
CA ALA A 328 -0.47 3.16 -11.23
C ALA A 328 -0.77 4.56 -11.79
N LYS A 329 -0.62 5.61 -10.97
CA LYS A 329 -0.88 7.00 -11.36
C LYS A 329 0.05 7.43 -12.51
N GLY A 330 -0.56 7.83 -13.63
CA GLY A 330 0.14 8.09 -14.91
C GLY A 330 0.25 6.86 -15.82
N GLY A 331 -0.25 5.70 -15.40
CA GLY A 331 -0.27 4.45 -16.12
C GLY A 331 1.00 3.61 -15.95
N VAL A 332 0.83 2.31 -16.16
CA VAL A 332 1.91 1.31 -16.19
C VAL A 332 2.61 1.34 -17.56
N ASN A 333 3.93 1.44 -17.57
CA ASN A 333 4.75 1.24 -18.77
C ASN A 333 4.94 -0.26 -19.01
N LYS A 334 5.44 -0.96 -17.98
CA LYS A 334 5.78 -2.37 -18.06
C LYS A 334 5.61 -3.09 -16.73
N ILE A 335 5.17 -4.34 -16.80
CA ILE A 335 5.27 -5.33 -15.74
C ILE A 335 6.12 -6.48 -16.28
N THR A 336 7.03 -6.99 -15.45
CA THR A 336 7.66 -8.29 -15.67
C THR A 336 7.56 -9.13 -14.41
N LEU A 337 6.98 -10.32 -14.55
CA LEU A 337 7.00 -11.36 -13.54
C LEU A 337 8.00 -12.44 -13.97
N TRP A 338 9.12 -12.56 -13.27
CA TRP A 338 10.01 -13.72 -13.42
C TRP A 338 9.43 -14.88 -12.62
N LYS A 339 9.03 -15.95 -13.31
CA LYS A 339 8.43 -17.15 -12.73
C LYS A 339 9.48 -17.90 -11.91
N LEU A 340 9.16 -18.22 -10.67
CA LEU A 340 9.93 -19.12 -9.82
C LEU A 340 9.14 -20.42 -9.65
N TYR A 341 9.84 -21.55 -9.65
CA TYR A 341 9.24 -22.89 -9.55
C TYR A 341 9.40 -23.46 -8.13
#